data_AF-A0A6P8QBZ1-F1
#
_entry.id   AF-A0A6P8QBZ1-F1
#
_cell.length_a   1.000
_cell.length_b   1.000
_cell.length_c   1.000
_cell.angle_alpha   90.00
_cell.angle_beta   90.00
_cell.angle_gamma   90.00
#
_symmetry.space_group_name_H-M   'P 1'
#
loop_
_entity.id
_entity.type
_entity.pdbx_description
1 polymer ?
#
loop_
_entity_poly.entity_id
_entity_poly.type
_entity_poly.pdbx_seq_one_letter_code
_entity_poly.pdbx_strand_id
1 'polypeptide(L)'
;MLNFTDTLLPEGEEEEEASLSCDTGIDKVEDAESKVCRVCGDKATGYHFNVMTCEGCKGFFRRAMKRRIQLDCPFRSSCVITKSNRRRCQSCRLKKCLDIGMRKEMIMSDEAVEHRRALIKRKKQPCQAPASPEEKRFSSEQQVLIKELVEAQIKSFDILFANFQHFRPIKRSPSMVRDSMDGFFCGSMRERTGSDSSRSSVETVHTDCSSRSPGERGTHCIYTMLPHVSDLSTYMIKGVIKFAKFIPYFRELHIEDQISLLKGATFELSQIRFNMVFSVETGKWECGKLSYSIEDAIHYRPGIIHHHPIDQIQEKMAITLKAYIDIKRPQSMSKLLFPKIMALLTEIRSMNNEFCKQVLQIQAIQPDVTPLMMEVFSMAGD
;
A
#
# COMPACT_ATOMS: atom_id res chain seq x y z
N MET A 1 -50.84 51.76 13.15
CA MET A 1 -49.78 52.55 12.48
C MET A 1 -48.49 52.22 13.23
N LEU A 2 -47.42 51.67 12.65
CA LEU A 2 -46.90 51.70 11.30
C LEU A 2 -46.38 50.30 10.89
N ASN A 3 -46.58 49.96 9.63
CA ASN A 3 -45.97 48.80 8.95
C ASN A 3 -44.45 48.95 8.88
N PHE A 4 -43.71 47.84 8.94
CA PHE A 4 -42.41 47.71 8.28
C PHE A 4 -42.25 46.31 7.70
N THR A 5 -42.70 46.21 6.45
CA THR A 5 -42.07 45.54 5.32
C THR A 5 -41.15 44.34 5.60
N ASP A 6 -41.66 43.20 5.18
CA ASP A 6 -40.98 42.19 4.39
C ASP A 6 -39.63 42.64 3.81
N THR A 7 -38.56 41.94 4.20
CA THR A 7 -37.36 41.78 3.38
C THR A 7 -36.99 40.30 3.41
N LEU A 8 -37.80 39.52 2.71
CA LEU A 8 -37.31 38.35 1.99
C LEU A 8 -36.10 38.80 1.14
N LEU A 9 -34.92 38.34 1.54
CA LEU A 9 -33.66 38.47 0.79
C LEU A 9 -32.98 37.09 0.75
N PRO A 10 -32.25 36.81 -0.33
CA PRO A 10 -32.54 35.68 -1.21
C PRO A 10 -31.98 34.35 -0.74
N GLU A 11 -32.72 33.28 -1.03
CA GLU A 11 -32.19 31.91 -1.09
C GLU A 11 -31.23 31.83 -2.27
N GLY A 12 -29.91 31.72 -2.00
CA GLY A 12 -28.92 31.58 -3.07
C GLY A 12 -27.50 31.95 -2.67
N GLU A 13 -26.91 31.22 -1.73
CA GLU A 13 -25.45 31.06 -1.64
C GLU A 13 -25.17 29.61 -1.21
N GLU A 14 -25.20 28.69 -2.18
CA GLU A 14 -24.53 27.39 -2.02
C GLU A 14 -23.02 27.65 -2.03
N GLU A 15 -22.31 27.47 -0.91
CA GLU A 15 -20.85 27.41 -0.95
C GLU A 15 -20.24 26.65 0.26
N GLU A 16 -19.70 25.49 -0.12
CA GLU A 16 -18.71 24.53 0.40
C GLU A 16 -17.95 24.82 1.71
N GLU A 17 -18.09 23.87 2.64
CA GLU A 17 -17.23 23.71 3.82
C GLU A 17 -15.95 22.94 3.52
N ALA A 18 -14.89 23.22 4.28
CA ALA A 18 -13.80 22.27 4.45
C ALA A 18 -14.27 21.18 5.44
N SER A 19 -14.54 19.98 4.94
CA SER A 19 -14.77 18.80 5.77
C SER A 19 -13.45 18.35 6.41
N LEU A 20 -13.23 18.76 7.65
CA LEU A 20 -12.31 18.07 8.56
C LEU A 20 -13.11 16.97 9.26
N SER A 21 -13.18 15.79 8.65
CA SER A 21 -13.60 14.58 9.35
C SER A 21 -12.45 14.12 10.26
N CYS A 22 -12.49 14.51 11.52
CA CYS A 22 -11.72 13.82 12.56
C CYS A 22 -12.45 12.50 12.86
N ASP A 23 -12.01 11.43 12.20
CA ASP A 23 -12.43 10.08 12.51
C ASP A 23 -11.68 9.61 13.77
N THR A 24 -12.27 9.84 14.94
CA THR A 24 -11.93 9.08 16.13
C THR A 24 -12.72 7.77 16.05
N GLY A 25 -12.14 6.78 15.37
CA GLY A 25 -12.65 5.42 15.32
C GLY A 25 -12.56 4.77 16.70
N ILE A 26 -13.67 4.76 17.42
CA ILE A 26 -14.03 3.66 18.31
C ILE A 26 -15.15 2.92 17.60
N ASP A 27 -14.98 1.61 17.50
CA ASP A 27 -15.82 0.65 16.79
C ASP A 27 -17.33 0.84 17.04
N LYS A 28 -18.14 0.67 15.99
CA LYS A 28 -18.95 -0.54 15.78
C LYS A 28 -19.99 -0.36 14.68
N VAL A 29 -20.10 -1.39 13.86
CA VAL A 29 -21.31 -1.74 13.11
C VAL A 29 -22.43 -1.94 14.13
N GLU A 30 -23.49 -1.14 14.07
CA GLU A 30 -24.91 -1.53 14.21
C GLU A 30 -25.81 -0.29 14.41
N ASP A 31 -26.91 -0.32 13.66
CA ASP A 31 -28.10 0.53 13.69
C ASP A 31 -28.00 1.99 13.21
N ALA A 32 -28.97 2.37 12.37
CA ALA A 32 -29.12 3.72 11.84
C ALA A 32 -29.68 4.63 12.94
N GLU A 33 -28.90 4.89 13.99
CA GLU A 33 -29.29 5.80 15.06
C GLU A 33 -29.43 7.20 14.45
N SER A 34 -30.66 7.73 14.48
CA SER A 34 -30.99 9.02 13.90
C SER A 34 -30.11 10.10 14.55
N LYS A 35 -29.11 10.62 13.84
CA LYS A 35 -28.21 11.66 14.36
C LYS A 35 -29.03 12.88 14.77
N VAL A 36 -29.05 13.21 16.06
CA VAL A 36 -29.82 14.34 16.63
C VAL A 36 -28.92 15.54 16.90
N CYS A 37 -29.39 16.74 16.57
CA CYS A 37 -28.69 18.00 16.83
C CYS A 37 -28.66 18.30 18.33
N ARG A 38 -27.47 18.38 18.92
CA ARG A 38 -27.30 18.63 20.37
C ARG A 38 -27.76 20.01 20.84
N VAL A 39 -27.98 20.96 19.93
CA VAL A 39 -28.53 22.29 20.27
C VAL A 39 -30.05 22.27 20.39
N CYS A 40 -30.76 21.72 19.42
CA CYS A 40 -32.22 21.91 19.30
C CYS A 40 -33.04 20.64 19.12
N GLY A 41 -32.40 19.47 19.06
CA GLY A 41 -33.10 18.19 18.88
C GLY A 41 -33.59 17.90 17.45
N ASP A 42 -33.27 18.76 16.47
CA ASP A 42 -33.60 18.51 15.06
C ASP A 42 -32.66 17.46 14.43
N LYS A 43 -32.98 16.96 13.24
CA LYS A 43 -32.12 16.02 12.51
C LYS A 43 -30.76 16.66 12.23
N ALA A 44 -29.67 16.05 12.71
CA ALA A 44 -28.32 16.53 12.46
C ALA A 44 -27.85 16.11 11.07
N THR A 45 -27.11 17.00 10.42
CA THR A 45 -26.48 16.75 9.11
C THR A 45 -25.03 16.31 9.27
N GLY A 46 -24.41 16.58 10.41
CA GLY A 46 -23.04 16.16 10.72
C GLY A 46 -22.43 16.97 11.86
N TYR A 47 -21.10 16.88 11.97
CA TYR A 47 -20.32 17.71 12.88
C TYR A 47 -20.07 19.08 12.25
N HIS A 48 -20.55 20.13 12.91
CA HIS A 48 -20.29 21.52 12.52
C HIS A 48 -19.64 22.23 13.69
N PHE A 49 -18.50 22.87 13.46
CA PHE A 49 -17.72 23.56 14.49
C PHE A 49 -17.47 22.68 15.73
N ASN A 50 -17.13 21.40 15.52
CA ASN A 50 -16.83 20.37 16.54
C ASN A 50 -18.05 19.74 17.26
N VAL A 51 -19.29 19.99 16.81
CA VAL A 51 -20.48 19.42 17.47
C VAL A 51 -21.49 18.88 16.46
N MET A 52 -22.09 17.72 16.75
CA MET A 52 -23.20 17.14 15.98
C MET A 52 -24.41 18.09 15.96
N THR A 53 -24.67 18.74 14.82
CA THR A 53 -25.74 19.76 14.70
C THR A 53 -26.47 19.71 13.35
N CYS A 54 -27.58 20.43 13.26
CA CYS A 54 -28.34 20.64 12.03
C CYS A 54 -27.85 21.92 11.30
N GLU A 55 -28.17 22.05 10.01
CA GLU A 55 -27.87 23.25 9.20
C GLU A 55 -28.39 24.54 9.84
N GLY A 56 -29.54 24.48 10.51
CA GLY A 56 -30.14 25.63 11.17
C GLY A 56 -29.29 26.18 12.33
N CYS A 57 -28.62 25.31 13.09
CA CYS A 57 -27.75 25.71 14.22
C CYS A 57 -26.33 26.06 13.76
N LYS A 58 -25.81 25.35 12.75
CA LYS A 58 -24.58 25.71 12.04
C LYS A 58 -24.65 27.15 11.52
N GLY A 59 -25.65 27.48 10.71
CA GLY A 59 -25.80 28.81 10.12
C GLY A 59 -26.02 29.91 11.16
N PHE A 60 -26.76 29.60 12.23
CA PHE A 60 -26.96 30.52 13.35
C PHE A 60 -25.65 30.84 14.07
N PHE A 61 -24.87 29.82 14.46
CA PHE A 61 -23.62 29.99 15.18
C PHE A 61 -22.60 30.82 14.38
N ARG A 62 -22.45 30.50 13.08
CA ARG A 62 -21.58 31.26 12.16
C ARG A 62 -21.91 32.75 12.12
N ARG A 63 -23.20 33.10 11.99
CA ARG A 63 -23.64 34.50 11.93
C ARG A 63 -23.46 35.23 13.27
N ALA A 64 -23.80 34.57 14.37
CA ALA A 64 -23.71 35.14 15.71
C ALA A 64 -22.25 35.44 16.10
N MET A 65 -21.32 34.55 15.78
CA MET A 65 -19.89 34.75 16.04
C MET A 65 -19.26 35.84 15.15
N LYS A 66 -19.63 35.90 13.87
CA LYS A 66 -19.08 36.89 12.93
C LYS A 66 -19.53 38.32 13.24
N ARG A 67 -20.81 38.52 13.62
CA ARG A 67 -21.38 39.86 13.84
C ARG A 67 -21.15 40.42 15.26
N ARG A 68 -20.54 39.65 16.18
CA ARG A 68 -20.34 40.00 17.61
C ARG A 68 -21.57 40.68 18.24
N ILE A 69 -22.76 40.16 17.94
CA ILE A 69 -24.02 40.76 18.40
C ILE A 69 -24.16 40.49 19.89
N GLN A 70 -24.37 41.53 20.69
CA GLN A 70 -24.85 41.38 22.06
C GLN A 70 -26.30 40.91 22.00
N LEU A 71 -26.53 39.65 22.38
CA LEU A 71 -27.85 39.02 22.36
C LEU A 71 -28.39 38.96 23.78
N ASP A 72 -29.47 39.69 24.03
CA ASP A 72 -30.18 39.62 25.30
C ASP A 72 -31.31 38.59 25.26
N CYS A 73 -31.53 37.94 26.39
CA CYS A 73 -32.66 37.03 26.54
C CYS A 73 -33.92 37.86 26.85
N PRO A 74 -35.00 37.78 26.05
CA PRO A 74 -36.25 38.47 26.36
C PRO A 74 -37.05 37.78 27.50
N PHE A 75 -36.46 36.78 28.15
CA PHE A 75 -37.08 35.95 29.18
C PHE A 75 -36.20 35.92 30.44
N ARG A 76 -35.75 34.74 30.88
CA ARG A 76 -34.98 34.53 32.14
C ARG A 76 -33.60 33.91 31.93
N SER A 77 -33.00 34.08 30.75
CA SER A 77 -31.65 33.61 30.42
C SER A 77 -31.44 32.07 30.53
N SER A 78 -32.53 31.31 30.59
CA SER A 78 -32.56 29.85 30.84
C SER A 78 -33.49 29.09 29.89
N CYS A 79 -33.74 29.64 28.69
CA CYS A 79 -34.68 29.04 27.73
C CYS A 79 -34.21 27.67 27.23
N VAL A 80 -35.07 26.66 27.33
CA VAL A 80 -34.85 25.34 26.72
C VAL A 80 -35.02 25.45 25.20
N ILE A 81 -33.96 25.13 24.46
CA ILE A 81 -33.93 25.22 23.00
C ILE A 81 -34.35 23.90 22.35
N THR A 82 -35.40 23.95 21.52
CA THR A 82 -36.00 22.85 20.75
C THR A 82 -36.19 23.26 19.28
N LYS A 83 -36.50 22.30 18.39
CA LYS A 83 -36.74 22.55 16.96
C LYS A 83 -37.79 23.63 16.72
N SER A 84 -38.89 23.61 17.47
CA SER A 84 -40.03 24.53 17.31
C SER A 84 -39.77 25.92 17.89
N ASN A 85 -38.94 26.03 18.93
CA ASN A 85 -38.75 27.29 19.66
C ASN A 85 -37.38 27.96 19.45
N ARG A 86 -36.43 27.34 18.73
CA ARG A 86 -35.06 27.85 18.50
C ARG A 86 -34.96 29.22 17.84
N ARG A 87 -36.06 29.81 17.37
CA ARG A 87 -36.12 31.18 16.83
C ARG A 87 -36.55 32.23 17.87
N ARG A 88 -37.15 31.81 19.00
CA ARG A 88 -37.73 32.72 20.01
C ARG A 88 -36.71 33.41 20.90
N CYS A 89 -35.55 32.79 21.14
CA CYS A 89 -34.48 33.37 21.94
C CYS A 89 -33.11 33.08 21.34
N GLN A 90 -32.48 34.09 20.76
CA GLN A 90 -31.15 33.96 20.15
C GLN A 90 -30.05 33.88 21.22
N SER A 91 -30.17 34.63 22.32
CA SER A 91 -29.21 34.64 23.44
C SER A 91 -29.01 33.24 24.04
N CYS A 92 -30.08 32.60 24.51
CA CYS A 92 -30.00 31.24 25.08
C CYS A 92 -29.59 30.19 24.05
N ARG A 93 -29.91 30.39 22.77
CA ARG A 93 -29.46 29.50 21.70
C ARG A 93 -27.96 29.59 21.48
N LEU A 94 -27.40 30.80 21.45
CA LEU A 94 -25.96 31.01 21.30
C LEU A 94 -25.20 30.48 22.51
N LYS A 95 -25.70 30.78 23.71
CA LYS A 95 -25.18 30.22 24.96
C LYS A 95 -25.13 28.69 24.89
N LYS A 96 -26.23 28.04 24.52
CA LYS A 96 -26.26 26.58 24.36
C LYS A 96 -25.27 26.07 23.31
N CYS A 97 -25.08 26.76 22.19
CA CYS A 97 -24.06 26.39 21.20
C CYS A 97 -22.64 26.41 21.79
N LEU A 98 -22.30 27.42 22.58
CA LEU A 98 -21.00 27.51 23.24
C LEU A 98 -20.85 26.46 24.35
N ASP A 99 -21.87 26.29 25.18
CA ASP A 99 -21.87 25.35 26.31
C ASP A 99 -21.66 23.90 25.87
N ILE A 100 -22.19 23.52 24.69
CA ILE A 100 -21.98 22.17 24.12
C ILE A 100 -20.68 22.04 23.32
N GLY A 101 -19.86 23.09 23.25
CA GLY A 101 -18.52 23.06 22.66
C GLY A 101 -18.42 23.45 21.18
N MET A 102 -19.34 24.27 20.65
CA MET A 102 -19.14 24.84 19.31
C MET A 102 -18.02 25.89 19.34
N ARG A 103 -17.05 25.73 18.44
CA ARG A 103 -15.78 26.47 18.44
C ARG A 103 -15.77 27.58 17.39
N LYS A 104 -15.51 28.82 17.83
CA LYS A 104 -15.45 29.98 16.90
C LYS A 104 -14.19 29.95 16.03
N GLU A 105 -13.12 29.35 16.53
CA GLU A 105 -11.83 29.17 15.84
C GLU A 105 -11.94 28.27 14.60
N MET A 106 -13.01 27.46 14.51
CA MET A 106 -13.32 26.63 13.34
C MET A 106 -14.08 27.40 12.24
N ILE A 107 -14.41 28.69 12.47
CA ILE A 107 -15.01 29.56 11.45
C ILE A 107 -13.88 30.19 10.65
N MET A 108 -13.87 29.97 9.33
CA MET A 108 -12.89 30.57 8.42
C MET A 108 -12.89 32.10 8.50
N SER A 109 -11.70 32.70 8.44
CA SER A 109 -11.54 34.16 8.39
C SER A 109 -12.04 34.73 7.06
N ASP A 110 -12.39 36.02 7.06
CA ASP A 110 -12.85 36.72 5.85
C ASP A 110 -11.78 36.69 4.75
N GLU A 111 -10.51 36.78 5.13
CA GLU A 111 -9.36 36.62 4.23
C GLU A 111 -9.29 35.22 3.60
N ALA A 112 -9.50 34.15 4.38
CA ALA A 112 -9.48 32.79 3.87
C ALA A 112 -10.67 32.49 2.93
N VAL A 113 -11.82 33.10 3.20
CA VAL A 113 -13.00 33.03 2.31
C VAL A 113 -12.73 33.76 1.01
N GLU A 114 -12.18 34.98 1.06
CA GLU A 114 -11.84 35.76 -0.13
C GLU A 114 -10.78 35.05 -0.99
N HIS A 115 -9.74 34.49 -0.36
CA HIS A 115 -8.73 33.71 -1.07
C HIS A 115 -9.34 32.48 -1.78
N ARG A 116 -10.27 31.76 -1.13
CA ARG A 116 -10.99 30.64 -1.75
C ARG A 116 -11.88 31.10 -2.89
N ARG A 117 -12.62 32.20 -2.73
CA ARG A 117 -13.47 32.80 -3.79
C ARG A 117 -12.64 33.26 -4.98
N ALA A 118 -11.48 33.86 -4.75
CA ALA A 118 -10.54 34.26 -5.80
C ALA A 118 -10.03 33.03 -6.59
N LEU A 119 -9.74 31.92 -5.91
CA LEU A 119 -9.34 30.67 -6.56
C LEU A 119 -10.47 30.08 -7.43
N ILE A 120 -11.72 30.11 -6.93
CA ILE A 120 -12.91 29.65 -7.68
C ILE A 120 -13.19 30.58 -8.87
N LYS A 121 -13.06 31.90 -8.69
CA LYS A 121 -13.24 32.89 -9.76
C LYS A 121 -12.18 32.73 -10.85
N ARG A 122 -10.91 32.50 -10.49
CA ARG A 122 -9.85 32.14 -11.45
C ARG A 122 -10.16 30.85 -12.21
N LYS A 123 -10.83 29.88 -11.59
CA LYS A 123 -11.30 28.65 -12.26
C LYS A 123 -12.53 28.86 -13.15
N LYS A 124 -13.38 29.86 -12.85
CA LYS A 124 -14.63 30.16 -13.58
C LYS A 124 -14.49 31.26 -14.64
N GLN A 125 -13.36 31.96 -14.72
CA GLN A 125 -13.14 32.99 -15.74
C GLN A 125 -12.89 32.30 -17.11
N PRO A 126 -13.75 32.50 -18.12
CA PRO A 126 -13.56 31.89 -19.42
C PRO A 126 -12.42 32.63 -20.13
N CYS A 127 -11.26 31.97 -20.27
CA CYS A 127 -10.30 32.38 -21.29
C CYS A 127 -11.01 32.34 -22.64
N GLN A 128 -10.86 33.40 -23.42
CA GLN A 128 -11.20 33.39 -24.84
C GLN A 128 -10.59 32.15 -25.49
N ALA A 129 -11.40 31.38 -26.21
CA ALA A 129 -11.03 30.09 -26.75
C ALA A 129 -9.74 30.14 -27.58
N PRO A 130 -8.88 29.13 -27.40
CA PRO A 130 -8.67 28.17 -28.47
C PRO A 130 -9.15 26.78 -28.04
N ALA A 131 -9.93 26.15 -28.93
CA ALA A 131 -10.18 24.72 -29.08
C ALA A 131 -10.29 23.83 -27.83
N SER A 132 -11.52 23.46 -27.45
CA SER A 132 -11.89 22.24 -26.69
C SER A 132 -11.20 22.05 -25.31
N PRO A 133 -11.69 21.14 -24.44
CA PRO A 133 -10.84 20.65 -23.38
C PRO A 133 -9.70 19.93 -24.10
N GLU A 134 -8.47 20.46 -24.08
CA GLU A 134 -7.30 19.63 -24.30
C GLU A 134 -7.33 18.55 -23.22
N GLU A 135 -7.95 17.41 -23.54
CA GLU A 135 -7.60 16.15 -22.94
C GLU A 135 -6.08 16.13 -22.89
N LYS A 136 -5.48 15.96 -21.70
CA LYS A 136 -4.04 15.74 -21.58
C LYS A 136 -3.71 14.48 -22.35
N ARG A 137 -3.46 14.63 -23.63
CA ARG A 137 -3.22 13.56 -24.57
C ARG A 137 -1.71 13.49 -24.70
N PHE A 138 -1.16 12.30 -24.45
CA PHE A 138 0.26 12.03 -24.63
C PHE A 138 0.69 12.48 -26.02
N SER A 139 1.91 13.03 -26.16
CA SER A 139 2.46 13.29 -27.49
C SER A 139 2.54 12.00 -28.31
N SER A 140 2.57 12.08 -29.64
CA SER A 140 2.74 10.92 -30.51
C SER A 140 3.97 10.09 -30.10
N GLU A 141 5.08 10.76 -29.82
CA GLU A 141 6.32 10.15 -29.32
C GLU A 141 6.12 9.44 -27.98
N GLN A 142 5.43 10.08 -27.02
CA GLN A 142 5.13 9.47 -25.72
C GLN A 142 4.23 8.25 -25.86
N GLN A 143 3.24 8.28 -26.75
CA GLN A 143 2.35 7.13 -26.99
C GLN A 143 3.11 5.94 -27.57
N VAL A 144 4.02 6.19 -28.50
CA VAL A 144 4.90 5.17 -29.08
C VAL A 144 5.78 4.56 -27.98
N LEU A 145 6.46 5.39 -27.19
CA LEU A 145 7.33 4.92 -26.12
C LEU A 145 6.55 4.11 -25.05
N ILE A 146 5.38 4.58 -24.63
CA ILE A 146 4.53 3.86 -23.67
C ILE A 146 4.18 2.47 -24.23
N LYS A 147 3.76 2.41 -25.50
CA LYS A 147 3.40 1.15 -26.15
C LYS A 147 4.60 0.19 -26.21
N GLU A 148 5.76 0.68 -26.62
CA GLU A 148 6.99 -0.12 -26.69
C GLU A 148 7.40 -0.66 -25.32
N LEU A 149 7.36 0.16 -24.27
CA LEU A 149 7.71 -0.26 -22.90
C LEU A 149 6.73 -1.30 -22.35
N VAL A 150 5.43 -1.12 -22.60
CA VAL A 150 4.40 -2.10 -22.18
C VAL A 150 4.57 -3.41 -22.91
N GLU A 151 4.80 -3.38 -24.23
CA GLU A 151 5.08 -4.60 -25.00
C GLU A 151 6.36 -5.29 -24.56
N ALA A 152 7.43 -4.52 -24.29
CA ALA A 152 8.69 -5.04 -23.77
C ALA A 152 8.48 -5.76 -22.45
N GLN A 153 7.70 -5.17 -21.52
CA GLN A 153 7.38 -5.78 -20.24
C GLN A 153 6.62 -7.09 -20.42
N ILE A 154 5.55 -7.11 -21.22
CA ILE A 154 4.74 -8.32 -21.48
C ILE A 154 5.59 -9.44 -22.10
N LYS A 155 6.48 -9.12 -23.05
CA LYS A 155 7.32 -10.11 -23.75
C LYS A 155 8.51 -10.62 -22.91
N SER A 156 8.89 -9.90 -21.86
CA SER A 156 10.11 -10.17 -21.07
C SER A 156 9.85 -10.61 -19.64
N PHE A 157 8.65 -10.41 -19.12
CA PHE A 157 8.27 -10.84 -17.78
C PHE A 157 7.10 -11.83 -17.84
N ASP A 158 7.41 -13.06 -17.45
CA ASP A 158 6.44 -14.15 -17.31
C ASP A 158 5.89 -14.13 -15.89
N ILE A 159 4.73 -13.48 -15.72
CA ILE A 159 4.07 -13.35 -14.42
C ILE A 159 3.69 -14.70 -13.79
N LEU A 160 3.52 -15.74 -14.60
CA LEU A 160 3.17 -17.08 -14.12
C LEU A 160 4.39 -17.94 -13.85
N PHE A 161 5.60 -17.47 -14.17
CA PHE A 161 6.85 -18.23 -14.08
C PHE A 161 6.78 -19.58 -14.82
N ALA A 162 5.94 -19.68 -15.85
CA ALA A 162 5.74 -20.92 -16.61
C ALA A 162 7.02 -21.43 -17.29
N ASN A 163 7.91 -20.50 -17.66
CA ASN A 163 9.20 -20.81 -18.27
C ASN A 163 10.34 -21.06 -17.27
N PHE A 164 10.07 -20.91 -15.97
CA PHE A 164 11.05 -21.27 -14.95
C PHE A 164 11.00 -22.79 -14.73
N GLN A 165 11.83 -23.51 -15.48
CA GLN A 165 11.91 -24.98 -15.47
C GLN A 165 13.37 -25.42 -15.30
N HIS A 166 13.60 -26.67 -14.92
CA HIS A 166 14.94 -27.24 -14.71
C HIS A 166 15.79 -26.49 -13.66
N PHE A 167 15.17 -26.07 -12.57
CA PHE A 167 15.84 -25.42 -11.43
C PHE A 167 16.15 -26.42 -10.31
N ARG A 168 17.12 -26.07 -9.45
CA ARG A 168 17.44 -26.84 -8.25
C ARG A 168 16.25 -26.81 -7.28
N PRO A 169 15.82 -27.95 -6.71
CA PRO A 169 14.58 -28.03 -5.94
C PRO A 169 14.65 -27.22 -4.65
N ILE A 170 13.47 -26.79 -4.18
CA ILE A 170 13.30 -26.12 -2.90
C ILE A 170 13.64 -27.10 -1.77
N LYS A 171 14.66 -26.77 -0.98
CA LYS A 171 15.02 -27.50 0.24
C LYS A 171 14.76 -26.58 1.44
N ARG A 172 13.53 -26.60 1.95
CA ARG A 172 13.22 -25.98 3.25
C ARG A 172 13.87 -26.82 4.33
N SER A 173 14.55 -26.20 5.29
CA SER A 173 15.19 -26.94 6.39
C SER A 173 14.14 -27.82 7.06
N PRO A 174 14.44 -29.08 7.42
CA PRO A 174 13.53 -29.85 8.27
C PRO A 174 13.39 -29.09 9.59
N SER A 175 12.18 -28.63 9.91
CA SER A 175 11.85 -28.34 11.30
C SER A 175 12.25 -29.58 12.09
N MET A 176 12.99 -29.42 13.18
CA MET A 176 13.23 -30.53 14.11
C MET A 176 11.90 -30.94 14.74
N VAL A 177 11.12 -31.74 14.01
CA VAL A 177 10.00 -32.49 14.57
C VAL A 177 10.66 -33.58 15.40
N ARG A 178 10.43 -33.49 16.71
CA ARG A 178 10.65 -34.58 17.65
C ARG A 178 10.09 -35.88 17.06
N ASP A 179 10.93 -36.86 16.79
CA ASP A 179 10.56 -38.26 16.91
C ASP A 179 11.60 -38.93 17.81
N SER A 180 11.24 -38.99 19.09
CA SER A 180 11.62 -40.10 19.97
C SER A 180 10.60 -41.20 19.72
N MET A 181 11.06 -42.46 19.66
CA MET A 181 10.31 -43.70 19.38
C MET A 181 9.80 -43.77 17.92
N ASP A 182 10.24 -44.69 17.07
CA ASP A 182 10.30 -46.14 17.29
C ASP A 182 11.55 -46.81 16.69
N GLY A 183 12.17 -47.66 17.52
CA GLY A 183 13.04 -48.72 17.04
C GLY A 183 12.24 -49.99 16.74
N PHE A 184 12.79 -50.83 15.87
CA PHE A 184 12.53 -52.27 15.73
C PHE A 184 11.10 -52.71 15.30
N PHE A 185 10.91 -53.09 14.04
CA PHE A 185 10.67 -54.50 13.67
C PHE A 185 10.62 -54.76 12.14
N CYS A 186 11.49 -55.68 11.70
CA CYS A 186 11.42 -56.71 10.65
C CYS A 186 10.31 -56.74 9.56
N GLY A 187 10.72 -56.93 8.29
CA GLY A 187 10.43 -58.19 7.57
C GLY A 187 9.34 -58.23 6.47
N SER A 188 9.78 -58.23 5.20
CA SER A 188 9.32 -59.02 4.02
C SER A 188 7.84 -59.41 3.84
N MET A 189 7.19 -58.98 2.74
CA MET A 189 6.74 -59.85 1.61
C MET A 189 6.00 -59.08 0.49
N ARG A 190 6.06 -59.63 -0.73
CA ARG A 190 5.39 -59.23 -1.98
C ARG A 190 3.86 -59.48 -1.94
N GLU A 191 3.06 -58.68 -2.65
CA GLU A 191 2.12 -59.16 -3.69
C GLU A 191 1.43 -58.02 -4.48
N ARG A 192 1.06 -58.34 -5.73
CA ARG A 192 0.39 -57.48 -6.75
C ARG A 192 -1.13 -57.44 -6.53
N THR A 193 -1.78 -56.34 -6.93
CA THR A 193 -2.96 -56.32 -7.84
C THR A 193 -3.49 -54.89 -8.10
N GLY A 194 -3.68 -54.53 -9.38
CA GLY A 194 -4.96 -54.09 -9.95
C GLY A 194 -5.64 -52.74 -9.59
N SER A 195 -5.79 -51.92 -10.65
CA SER A 195 -6.93 -51.03 -11.02
C SER A 195 -7.11 -49.63 -10.42
N ASP A 196 -7.26 -48.70 -11.37
CA ASP A 196 -7.65 -47.28 -11.33
C ASP A 196 -8.87 -46.91 -10.49
N SER A 197 -8.78 -45.77 -9.78
CA SER A 197 -9.76 -44.66 -9.84
C SER A 197 -9.31 -43.43 -9.01
N SER A 198 -9.13 -42.31 -9.71
CA SER A 198 -9.40 -40.92 -9.28
C SER A 198 -8.96 -40.42 -7.89
N ARG A 199 -7.84 -39.66 -7.82
CA ARG A 199 -7.68 -38.42 -7.02
C ARG A 199 -6.27 -37.82 -7.20
N SER A 200 -6.18 -36.65 -7.85
CA SER A 200 -4.93 -35.88 -7.96
C SER A 200 -4.64 -35.19 -6.62
N SER A 201 -3.81 -35.83 -5.80
CA SER A 201 -3.17 -35.24 -4.63
C SER A 201 -1.69 -35.05 -4.94
N VAL A 202 -1.16 -33.91 -4.52
CA VAL A 202 0.19 -33.44 -4.77
C VAL A 202 1.21 -34.45 -4.22
N GLU A 203 1.80 -35.26 -5.11
CA GLU A 203 2.98 -36.07 -4.76
C GLU A 203 4.19 -35.14 -4.62
N THR A 204 4.61 -34.97 -3.37
CA THR A 204 5.94 -34.47 -3.06
C THR A 204 6.90 -35.58 -3.44
N VAL A 205 7.70 -35.39 -4.49
CA VAL A 205 8.69 -36.36 -4.94
C VAL A 205 9.74 -36.50 -3.84
N HIS A 206 9.58 -37.52 -2.98
CA HIS A 206 10.68 -38.06 -2.17
C HIS A 206 11.64 -38.75 -3.13
N THR A 207 12.73 -38.06 -3.49
CA THR A 207 13.84 -38.71 -4.20
C THR A 207 14.66 -39.50 -3.18
N ASP A 208 14.56 -40.82 -3.28
CA ASP A 208 15.36 -41.78 -2.55
C ASP A 208 16.85 -41.54 -2.85
N CYS A 209 17.63 -41.17 -1.83
CA CYS A 209 19.07 -40.93 -1.97
C CYS A 209 19.83 -42.23 -1.75
N SER A 210 19.86 -43.10 -2.77
CA SER A 210 20.72 -44.28 -2.80
C SER A 210 21.79 -44.15 -3.88
N SER A 211 22.78 -43.29 -3.62
CA SER A 211 24.13 -43.38 -4.19
C SER A 211 25.07 -42.36 -3.51
N ARG A 212 25.52 -42.67 -2.29
CA ARG A 212 26.68 -41.98 -1.70
C ARG A 212 27.74 -42.98 -1.28
N SER A 213 28.91 -42.82 -1.89
CA SER A 213 30.17 -43.45 -1.52
C SER A 213 30.54 -43.05 -0.07
N PRO A 214 31.09 -43.96 0.74
CA PRO A 214 31.39 -43.67 2.14
C PRO A 214 32.73 -42.91 2.22
N GLY A 215 32.71 -41.60 2.46
CA GLY A 215 33.98 -40.85 2.63
C GLY A 215 33.90 -39.36 2.95
N GLU A 216 32.81 -38.66 2.65
CA GLU A 216 32.73 -37.21 2.92
C GLU A 216 31.88 -36.92 4.17
N ARG A 217 32.56 -36.46 5.23
CA ARG A 217 31.91 -35.77 6.36
C ARG A 217 30.99 -34.70 5.80
N GLY A 218 29.68 -34.86 5.99
CA GLY A 218 28.67 -33.99 5.40
C GLY A 218 28.87 -32.54 5.83
N THR A 219 29.29 -31.69 4.89
CA THR A 219 29.21 -30.25 5.02
C THR A 219 27.73 -29.91 5.18
N HIS A 220 27.31 -29.52 6.38
CA HIS A 220 25.96 -29.01 6.59
C HIS A 220 25.76 -27.82 5.65
N CYS A 221 24.77 -27.90 4.77
CA CYS A 221 24.38 -26.79 3.90
C CYS A 221 23.76 -25.71 4.80
N ILE A 222 24.52 -24.66 5.10
CA ILE A 222 24.09 -23.56 5.98
C ILE A 222 22.91 -22.83 5.33
N TYR A 223 22.92 -22.69 4.00
CA TYR A 223 21.84 -22.05 3.24
C TYR A 223 21.16 -23.04 2.30
N THR A 224 20.18 -23.78 2.82
CA THR A 224 19.51 -24.87 2.07
C THR A 224 18.72 -24.38 0.85
N MET A 225 18.22 -23.15 0.90
CA MET A 225 17.46 -22.50 -0.19
C MET A 225 18.32 -21.75 -1.20
N LEU A 226 19.59 -21.49 -0.89
CA LEU A 226 20.50 -20.69 -1.73
C LEU A 226 20.60 -21.20 -3.17
N PRO A 227 20.75 -22.51 -3.45
CA PRO A 227 20.82 -22.99 -4.82
C PRO A 227 19.56 -22.66 -5.63
N HIS A 228 18.38 -22.86 -5.04
CA HIS A 228 17.11 -22.59 -5.71
C HIS A 228 16.90 -21.09 -5.96
N VAL A 229 17.16 -20.26 -4.94
CA VAL A 229 17.03 -18.80 -5.05
C VAL A 229 18.05 -18.22 -6.03
N SER A 230 19.21 -18.85 -6.17
CA SER A 230 20.19 -18.43 -7.18
C SER A 230 19.72 -18.74 -8.61
N ASP A 231 19.05 -19.87 -8.84
CA ASP A 231 18.44 -20.19 -10.13
C ASP A 231 17.28 -19.23 -10.46
N LEU A 232 16.43 -18.95 -9.48
CA LEU A 232 15.35 -17.97 -9.60
C LEU A 232 15.91 -16.58 -9.93
N SER A 233 16.95 -16.16 -9.20
CA SER A 233 17.61 -14.87 -9.44
C SER A 233 18.18 -14.80 -10.86
N THR A 234 18.81 -15.89 -11.34
CA THR A 234 19.34 -16.01 -12.70
C THR A 234 18.24 -15.87 -13.75
N TYR A 235 17.10 -16.51 -13.52
CA TYR A 235 15.93 -16.41 -14.39
C TYR A 235 15.42 -14.95 -14.46
N MET A 236 15.34 -14.26 -13.32
CA MET A 236 14.93 -12.86 -13.26
C MET A 236 15.91 -11.93 -13.97
N ILE A 237 17.22 -12.12 -13.77
CA ILE A 237 18.28 -11.37 -14.46
C ILE A 237 18.14 -11.52 -15.98
N LYS A 238 17.95 -12.74 -16.49
CA LYS A 238 17.73 -12.99 -17.92
C LYS A 238 16.50 -12.27 -18.44
N GLY A 239 15.42 -12.24 -17.66
CA GLY A 239 14.22 -11.47 -17.96
C GLY A 239 14.48 -9.96 -18.05
N VAL A 240 15.31 -9.40 -17.17
CA VAL A 240 15.68 -7.97 -17.18
C VAL A 240 16.57 -7.64 -18.39
N ILE A 241 17.56 -8.48 -18.70
CA ILE A 241 18.40 -8.30 -19.90
C ILE A 241 17.52 -8.36 -21.17
N LYS A 242 16.58 -9.31 -21.23
CA LYS A 242 15.63 -9.42 -22.34
C LYS A 242 14.76 -8.17 -22.46
N PHE A 243 14.28 -7.62 -21.34
CA PHE A 243 13.53 -6.36 -21.30
C PHE A 243 14.33 -5.18 -21.86
N ALA A 244 15.55 -4.97 -21.36
CA ALA A 244 16.40 -3.87 -21.80
C ALA A 244 16.67 -3.93 -23.30
N LYS A 245 16.87 -5.13 -23.86
CA LYS A 245 17.05 -5.35 -25.31
C LYS A 245 15.81 -5.00 -26.15
N PHE A 246 14.62 -4.91 -25.57
CA PHE A 246 13.42 -4.46 -26.28
C PHE A 246 13.26 -2.93 -26.31
N ILE A 247 14.03 -2.19 -25.49
CA ILE A 247 13.95 -0.72 -25.44
C ILE A 247 14.86 -0.15 -26.55
N PRO A 248 14.32 0.54 -27.57
CA PRO A 248 15.12 1.03 -28.69
C PRO A 248 16.27 1.94 -28.24
N TYR A 249 15.98 2.92 -27.39
CA TYR A 249 16.95 3.88 -26.85
C TYR A 249 18.07 3.22 -26.04
N PHE A 250 17.82 2.07 -25.41
CA PHE A 250 18.86 1.34 -24.68
C PHE A 250 19.88 0.70 -25.63
N ARG A 251 19.42 0.17 -26.77
CA ARG A 251 20.29 -0.46 -27.77
C ARG A 251 21.18 0.54 -28.50
N GLU A 252 20.78 1.80 -28.53
CA GLU A 252 21.55 2.89 -29.14
C GLU A 252 22.71 3.36 -28.26
N LEU A 253 22.72 3.00 -26.97
CA LEU A 253 23.82 3.34 -26.05
C LEU A 253 25.08 2.54 -26.35
N HIS A 254 26.22 3.05 -25.90
CA HIS A 254 27.48 2.33 -25.95
C HIS A 254 27.41 1.03 -25.12
N ILE A 255 28.13 -0.01 -25.55
CA ILE A 255 28.03 -1.34 -24.90
C ILE A 255 28.44 -1.31 -23.42
N GLU A 256 29.44 -0.51 -23.08
CA GLU A 256 29.88 -0.31 -21.69
C GLU A 256 28.82 0.36 -20.82
N ASP A 257 28.08 1.31 -21.39
CA ASP A 257 26.97 1.99 -20.69
C ASP A 257 25.80 1.02 -20.50
N GLN A 258 25.50 0.20 -21.52
CA GLN A 258 24.49 -0.86 -21.42
C GLN A 258 24.83 -1.85 -20.29
N ILE A 259 26.09 -2.30 -20.20
CA ILE A 259 26.57 -3.20 -19.15
C ILE A 259 26.46 -2.53 -17.78
N SER A 260 26.93 -1.28 -17.65
CA SER A 260 26.91 -0.53 -16.39
C SER A 260 25.49 -0.29 -15.88
N LEU A 261 24.57 0.10 -16.78
CA LEU A 261 23.16 0.29 -16.46
C LEU A 261 22.50 -1.03 -16.04
N LEU A 262 22.78 -2.13 -16.72
CA LEU A 262 22.27 -3.45 -16.34
C LEU A 262 22.79 -3.87 -14.97
N LYS A 263 24.09 -3.75 -14.69
CA LYS A 263 24.66 -4.07 -13.37
C LYS A 263 24.03 -3.23 -12.25
N GLY A 264 23.83 -1.93 -12.50
CA GLY A 264 23.22 -1.02 -11.51
C GLY A 264 21.73 -1.29 -11.24
N ALA A 265 20.94 -1.63 -12.27
CA ALA A 265 19.48 -1.68 -12.17
C ALA A 265 18.89 -3.10 -12.02
N THR A 266 19.65 -4.16 -12.29
CA THR A 266 19.07 -5.52 -12.41
C THR A 266 18.46 -6.02 -11.12
N PHE A 267 19.08 -5.75 -9.97
CA PHE A 267 18.50 -6.13 -8.68
C PHE A 267 17.17 -5.40 -8.45
N GLU A 268 17.16 -4.08 -8.65
CA GLU A 268 15.98 -3.24 -8.43
C GLU A 268 14.80 -3.67 -9.30
N LEU A 269 15.06 -3.92 -10.59
CA LEU A 269 14.04 -4.40 -11.53
C LEU A 269 13.57 -5.81 -11.19
N SER A 270 14.45 -6.68 -10.70
CA SER A 270 14.08 -8.02 -10.24
C SER A 270 13.18 -7.94 -9.01
N GLN A 271 13.48 -7.06 -8.05
CA GLN A 271 12.63 -6.83 -6.87
C GLN A 271 11.26 -6.29 -7.24
N ILE A 272 11.18 -5.29 -8.13
CA ILE A 272 9.90 -4.75 -8.59
C ILE A 272 9.06 -5.86 -9.23
N ARG A 273 9.66 -6.63 -10.15
CA ARG A 273 8.99 -7.73 -10.86
C ARG A 273 8.52 -8.83 -9.92
N PHE A 274 9.37 -9.22 -8.96
CA PHE A 274 9.01 -10.23 -7.97
C PHE A 274 7.85 -9.75 -7.09
N ASN A 275 7.84 -8.48 -6.68
CA ASN A 275 6.72 -7.93 -5.92
C ASN A 275 5.41 -7.81 -6.72
N MET A 276 5.43 -7.87 -8.05
CA MET A 276 4.18 -7.92 -8.84
C MET A 276 3.43 -9.24 -8.70
N VAL A 277 4.06 -10.29 -8.17
CA VAL A 277 3.42 -11.58 -7.88
C VAL A 277 3.22 -11.82 -6.37
N PHE A 278 3.36 -10.77 -5.55
CA PHE A 278 3.06 -10.84 -4.12
C PHE A 278 1.56 -10.70 -3.87
N SER A 279 0.99 -11.66 -3.14
CA SER A 279 -0.40 -11.59 -2.67
C SER A 279 -0.43 -11.09 -1.22
N VAL A 280 -1.09 -9.95 -1.03
CA VAL A 280 -1.29 -9.34 0.31
C VAL A 280 -2.18 -10.22 1.18
N GLU A 281 -3.09 -10.98 0.57
CA GLU A 281 -4.03 -11.87 1.28
C GLU A 281 -3.31 -13.10 1.86
N THR A 282 -2.41 -13.71 1.08
CA THR A 282 -1.70 -14.93 1.49
C THR A 282 -0.36 -14.64 2.16
N GLY A 283 0.16 -13.41 2.02
CA GLY A 283 1.49 -13.02 2.51
C GLY A 283 2.63 -13.73 1.76
N LYS A 284 2.38 -14.20 0.53
CA LYS A 284 3.31 -15.02 -0.25
C LYS A 284 3.52 -14.47 -1.66
N TRP A 285 4.68 -14.78 -2.23
CA TRP A 285 4.95 -14.60 -3.66
C TRP A 285 4.48 -15.85 -4.42
N GLU A 286 3.55 -15.65 -5.35
CA GLU A 286 2.87 -16.71 -6.09
C GLU A 286 3.45 -16.82 -7.51
N CYS A 287 4.47 -17.66 -7.67
CA CYS A 287 5.20 -17.87 -8.92
C CYS A 287 4.69 -19.13 -9.63
N GLY A 288 3.42 -19.11 -10.04
CA GLY A 288 2.77 -20.25 -10.68
C GLY A 288 2.59 -21.43 -9.72
N LYS A 289 3.33 -22.53 -9.95
CA LYS A 289 3.30 -23.72 -9.07
C LYS A 289 4.15 -23.56 -7.81
N LEU A 290 5.02 -22.55 -7.77
CA LEU A 290 5.90 -22.28 -6.64
C LEU A 290 5.33 -21.14 -5.81
N SER A 291 5.49 -21.24 -4.49
CA SER A 291 5.22 -20.14 -3.59
C SER A 291 6.36 -19.93 -2.61
N TYR A 292 6.62 -18.66 -2.30
CA TYR A 292 7.66 -18.24 -1.36
C TYR A 292 7.02 -17.41 -0.25
N SER A 293 7.44 -17.63 0.98
CA SER A 293 7.10 -16.76 2.12
C SER A 293 8.30 -15.90 2.52
N ILE A 294 8.05 -14.89 3.36
CA ILE A 294 9.13 -14.12 3.98
C ILE A 294 10.04 -15.05 4.81
N GLU A 295 9.49 -16.10 5.41
CA GLU A 295 10.24 -17.08 6.21
C GLU A 295 11.31 -17.80 5.37
N ASP A 296 11.01 -18.10 4.09
CA ASP A 296 11.98 -18.67 3.15
C ASP A 296 13.21 -17.75 2.95
N ALA A 297 13.05 -16.43 3.14
CA ALA A 297 14.12 -15.44 3.12
C ALA A 297 14.77 -15.19 4.51
N ILE A 298 14.06 -15.43 5.62
CA ILE A 298 14.58 -15.26 6.99
C ILE A 298 15.51 -16.42 7.39
N HIS A 299 15.31 -17.62 6.84
CA HIS A 299 16.24 -18.75 7.04
C HIS A 299 17.66 -18.52 6.47
N TYR A 300 17.92 -17.36 5.87
CA TYR A 300 19.26 -16.84 5.55
C TYR A 300 20.00 -16.19 6.72
N ARG A 301 19.43 -16.11 7.93
CA ARG A 301 20.14 -15.66 9.13
C ARG A 301 20.69 -16.85 9.92
N PRO A 302 21.93 -17.32 9.66
CA PRO A 302 22.54 -18.33 10.50
C PRO A 302 22.62 -17.84 11.96
N GLY A 303 22.08 -18.62 12.91
CA GLY A 303 22.17 -18.35 14.35
C GLY A 303 20.86 -17.97 15.06
N ILE A 304 19.75 -17.80 14.33
CA ILE A 304 18.44 -17.60 14.96
C ILE A 304 17.81 -18.97 15.25
N ILE A 305 17.61 -19.29 16.52
CA ILE A 305 17.09 -20.59 16.97
C ILE A 305 15.55 -20.61 16.98
N HIS A 306 14.93 -19.46 17.29
CA HIS A 306 13.49 -19.32 17.43
C HIS A 306 12.96 -18.27 16.46
N HIS A 307 12.57 -18.70 15.26
CA HIS A 307 12.03 -17.83 14.22
C HIS A 307 10.60 -17.37 14.54
N HIS A 308 9.73 -18.27 15.01
CA HIS A 308 8.30 -17.99 15.22
C HIS A 308 7.97 -16.74 16.06
N PRO A 309 8.64 -16.47 17.21
CA PRO A 309 8.38 -15.24 17.98
C PRO A 309 8.81 -13.97 17.24
N ILE A 310 9.87 -14.04 16.43
CA ILE A 310 10.37 -12.91 15.63
C ILE A 310 9.37 -12.60 14.52
N ASP A 311 8.84 -13.64 13.88
CA ASP A 311 7.86 -13.52 12.79
C ASP A 311 6.58 -12.83 13.28
N GLN A 312 6.05 -13.23 14.44
CA GLN A 312 4.89 -12.57 15.06
C GLN A 312 5.11 -11.09 15.36
N ILE A 313 6.33 -10.72 15.75
CA ILE A 313 6.68 -9.32 16.03
C ILE A 313 6.76 -8.53 14.72
N GLN A 314 7.43 -9.08 13.71
CA GLN A 314 7.57 -8.43 12.40
C GLN A 314 6.22 -8.26 11.70
N GLU A 315 5.34 -9.26 11.75
CA GLU A 315 3.98 -9.18 11.21
C GLU A 315 3.16 -8.07 11.88
N LYS A 316 3.18 -8.00 13.23
CA LYS A 316 2.52 -6.91 13.96
C LYS A 316 3.04 -5.53 13.56
N MET A 317 4.35 -5.40 13.37
CA MET A 317 4.96 -4.15 12.90
C MET A 317 4.52 -3.79 11.48
N ALA A 318 4.50 -4.75 10.56
CA ALA A 318 4.09 -4.54 9.17
C ALA A 318 2.62 -4.11 9.06
N ILE A 319 1.72 -4.79 9.79
CA ILE A 319 0.28 -4.44 9.82
C ILE A 319 0.08 -3.03 10.40
N THR A 320 0.80 -2.71 11.49
CA THR A 320 0.72 -1.38 12.13
C THR A 320 1.20 -0.28 11.17
N LEU A 321 2.30 -0.50 10.47
CA LEU A 321 2.84 0.43 9.47
C LEU A 321 1.87 0.60 8.30
N LYS A 322 1.28 -0.48 7.80
CA LYS A 322 0.26 -0.44 6.75
C LYS A 322 -0.95 0.40 7.18
N ALA A 323 -1.50 0.13 8.35
CA ALA A 323 -2.62 0.90 8.90
C ALA A 323 -2.28 2.39 9.03
N TYR A 324 -1.07 2.71 9.48
CA TYR A 324 -0.59 4.10 9.55
C TYR A 324 -0.53 4.77 8.17
N ILE A 325 0.01 4.08 7.17
CA ILE A 325 0.09 4.59 5.78
C ILE A 325 -1.31 4.83 5.21
N ASP A 326 -2.21 3.86 5.39
CA ASP A 326 -3.58 3.90 4.89
C ASP A 326 -4.37 5.07 5.51
N ILE A 327 -4.23 5.29 6.82
CA ILE A 327 -4.88 6.40 7.56
C ILE A 327 -4.28 7.76 7.16
N LYS A 328 -2.96 7.86 7.03
CA LYS A 328 -2.28 9.14 6.79
C LYS A 328 -2.25 9.56 5.33
N ARG A 329 -2.60 8.68 4.38
CA ARG A 329 -2.59 9.02 2.94
C ARG A 329 -3.92 8.76 2.21
N PRO A 330 -5.02 9.47 2.55
CA PRO A 330 -6.25 9.43 1.78
C PRO A 330 -6.03 9.97 0.35
N GLN A 331 -6.66 9.33 -0.62
CA GLN A 331 -6.38 9.41 -2.04
C GLN A 331 -6.53 10.81 -2.67
N SER A 332 -5.39 11.34 -3.14
CA SER A 332 -5.26 12.28 -4.27
C SER A 332 -4.15 11.71 -5.16
N MET A 333 -4.41 10.51 -5.71
CA MET A 333 -3.35 9.61 -6.16
C MET A 333 -2.67 10.03 -7.46
N SER A 334 -3.29 10.81 -8.34
CA SER A 334 -2.66 11.13 -9.63
C SER A 334 -1.45 12.07 -9.52
N LYS A 335 -1.49 13.08 -8.64
CA LYS A 335 -0.40 14.06 -8.49
C LYS A 335 0.77 13.57 -7.66
N LEU A 336 0.54 12.60 -6.78
CA LEU A 336 1.55 12.06 -5.87
C LEU A 336 2.07 10.68 -6.29
N LEU A 337 1.49 10.04 -7.31
CA LEU A 337 1.94 8.73 -7.77
C LEU A 337 3.39 8.76 -8.27
N PHE A 338 3.75 9.75 -9.09
CA PHE A 338 5.12 9.87 -9.59
C PHE A 338 6.14 10.10 -8.45
N PRO A 339 5.96 11.10 -7.55
CA PRO A 339 6.82 11.23 -6.36
C PRO A 339 6.89 9.97 -5.49
N LYS A 340 5.79 9.23 -5.34
CA LYS A 340 5.76 7.97 -4.57
C LYS A 340 6.58 6.87 -5.25
N ILE A 341 6.43 6.69 -6.57
CA ILE A 341 7.23 5.72 -7.33
C ILE A 341 8.72 6.09 -7.21
N MET A 342 9.08 7.38 -7.36
CA MET A 342 10.46 7.83 -7.22
C MET A 342 11.03 7.61 -5.81
N ALA A 343 10.21 7.78 -4.76
CA ALA A 343 10.61 7.47 -3.39
C ALA A 343 10.87 5.97 -3.19
N LEU A 344 9.99 5.10 -3.71
CA LEU A 344 10.18 3.64 -3.66
C LEU A 344 11.48 3.21 -4.36
N LEU A 345 11.82 3.80 -5.51
CA LEU A 345 13.10 3.52 -6.20
C LEU A 345 14.31 3.89 -5.33
N THR A 346 14.18 4.92 -4.48
CA THR A 346 15.27 5.33 -3.57
C THR A 346 15.44 4.33 -2.41
N GLU A 347 14.34 3.80 -1.87
CA GLU A 347 14.39 2.74 -0.85
C GLU A 347 14.99 1.45 -1.43
N ILE A 348 14.62 1.09 -2.66
CA ILE A 348 15.16 -0.07 -3.37
C ILE A 348 16.68 0.04 -3.59
N ARG A 349 17.21 1.23 -3.90
CA ARG A 349 18.67 1.46 -3.98
C ARG A 349 19.40 1.14 -2.69
N SER A 350 18.83 1.53 -1.55
CA SER A 350 19.42 1.20 -0.25
C SER A 350 19.44 -0.31 -0.01
N MET A 351 18.38 -1.02 -0.42
CA MET A 351 18.34 -2.49 -0.34
C MET A 351 19.35 -3.16 -1.27
N ASN A 352 19.56 -2.61 -2.48
CA ASN A 352 20.54 -3.14 -3.45
C ASN A 352 21.96 -3.14 -2.88
N ASN A 353 22.37 -2.03 -2.27
CA ASN A 353 23.71 -1.92 -1.66
C ASN A 353 23.94 -2.94 -0.55
N GLU A 354 22.92 -3.22 0.26
CA GLU A 354 23.01 -4.21 1.33
C GLU A 354 22.97 -5.65 0.80
N PHE A 355 22.15 -5.92 -0.22
CA PHE A 355 22.09 -7.21 -0.88
C PHE A 355 23.42 -7.60 -1.53
N CYS A 356 24.07 -6.69 -2.26
CA CYS A 356 25.37 -6.98 -2.89
C CYS A 356 26.43 -7.39 -1.85
N LYS A 357 26.45 -6.75 -0.68
CA LYS A 357 27.34 -7.14 0.42
C LYS A 357 27.03 -8.54 0.94
N GLN A 358 25.76 -8.85 1.13
CA GLN A 358 25.32 -10.17 1.61
C GLN A 358 25.64 -11.30 0.63
N VAL A 359 25.45 -11.09 -0.67
CA VAL A 359 25.79 -12.09 -1.70
C VAL A 359 27.29 -12.45 -1.65
N LEU A 360 28.16 -11.45 -1.51
CA LEU A 360 29.61 -11.68 -1.39
C LEU A 360 29.97 -12.45 -0.11
N GLN A 361 29.33 -12.13 1.02
CA GLN A 361 29.53 -12.85 2.28
C GLN A 361 29.05 -14.31 2.21
N ILE A 362 27.88 -14.54 1.61
CA ILE A 362 27.31 -15.88 1.45
C ILE A 362 28.19 -16.72 0.51
N GLN A 363 28.67 -16.15 -0.60
CA GLN A 363 29.54 -16.85 -1.54
C GLN A 363 30.85 -17.32 -0.89
N ALA A 364 31.41 -16.55 0.05
CA ALA A 364 32.60 -16.96 0.80
C ALA A 364 32.36 -18.20 1.69
N ILE A 365 31.10 -18.47 2.05
CA ILE A 365 30.68 -19.57 2.92
C ILE A 365 30.19 -20.78 2.11
N GLN A 366 29.42 -20.55 1.03
CA GLN A 366 28.80 -21.58 0.21
C GLN A 366 28.82 -21.17 -1.27
N PRO A 367 29.68 -21.79 -2.12
CA PRO A 367 29.88 -21.39 -3.51
C PRO A 367 28.82 -21.96 -4.47
N ASP A 368 27.53 -21.85 -4.11
CA ASP A 368 26.41 -22.39 -4.90
C ASP A 368 25.70 -21.32 -5.76
N VAL A 369 26.21 -20.09 -5.78
CA VAL A 369 25.68 -18.97 -6.57
C VAL A 369 26.04 -19.15 -8.05
N THR A 370 25.07 -18.91 -8.95
CA THR A 370 25.29 -19.06 -10.39
C THR A 370 26.29 -18.02 -10.93
N PRO A 371 27.02 -18.34 -12.03
CA PRO A 371 27.98 -17.41 -12.62
C PRO A 371 27.37 -16.08 -13.05
N LEU A 372 26.16 -16.09 -13.62
CA LEU A 372 25.48 -14.86 -14.05
C LEU A 372 25.09 -13.97 -12.87
N MET A 373 24.63 -14.57 -11.77
CA MET A 373 24.31 -13.82 -10.56
C MET A 373 25.58 -13.19 -9.98
N MET A 374 26.70 -13.91 -10.01
CA MET A 374 28.00 -13.37 -9.61
C MET A 374 28.47 -12.25 -10.55
N GLU A 375 28.37 -12.40 -11.86
CA GLU A 375 28.83 -11.38 -12.82
C GLU A 375 28.06 -10.05 -12.69
N VAL A 376 26.75 -10.14 -12.40
CA VAL A 376 25.88 -8.97 -12.28
C VAL A 376 25.98 -8.31 -10.91
N PHE A 377 26.10 -9.07 -9.82
CA PHE A 377 26.05 -8.54 -8.44
C PHE A 377 27.39 -8.48 -7.72
N SER A 378 28.42 -9.17 -8.20
CA SER A 378 29.79 -8.90 -7.74
C SER A 378 30.16 -7.54 -8.29
N MET A 379 30.26 -6.56 -7.40
CA MET A 379 30.68 -5.22 -7.79
C MET A 379 31.97 -5.33 -8.61
N ALA A 380 32.01 -4.65 -9.74
CA ALA A 380 33.28 -4.26 -10.32
C ALA A 380 34.01 -3.52 -9.19
N GLY A 381 35.03 -4.16 -8.63
CA GLY A 381 35.90 -3.52 -7.66
C GLY A 381 36.54 -2.32 -8.33
N ASP A 382 36.47 -1.19 -7.63
CA ASP A 382 37.24 0.06 -7.77
C ASP A 382 37.63 0.55 -9.18
#